data_AF-A0A7X8RDG2-F1
#
_entry.id   AF-A0A7X8RDG2-F1
#
_cell.length_a   1.000
_cell.length_b   1.000
_cell.length_c   1.000
_cell.angle_alpha   90.00
_cell.angle_beta   90.00
_cell.angle_gamma   90.00
#
_symmetry.space_group_name_H-M   'P 1'
#
loop_
_entity.id
_entity.type
_entity.pdbx_description
1 polymer ?
#
loop_
_entity_poly.entity_id
_entity_poly.type
_entity_poly.pdbx_seq_one_letter_code
_entity_poly.pdbx_strand_id
1 'polypeptide(L)'
;EGDEEPGTGEEPGEGDDEPGTGEEPGEGDEEPGTGEEPGEGDEEPGTGEEPGEGDEEPGTGEEPGEGDEEDPGKGQQAGDIIDNNPELVVEAIKNESSKSTIVVDASSNKKIDKAIFEALRGRDKSVTFKTENSEWTFNGKDIKEVKDIDLTIQIASLKDTVSANKDAIAKKVKNEDVLVLSFASNGKLPAKATVRVKLDSTWLANKDKNNIFVYYYNPETKKAEVVAKKLKVDEEGYIQFAIDHNSDFFVADKDLVAAKILPKTGSPVDTQILSLLGLLAMATGLVVIFTKRKKFNK
;
A
#
# COMPACT_ATOMS: atom_id res chain seq x y z
N GLU A 1 3.86 -59.26 44.92
CA GLU A 1 3.40 -60.12 43.82
C GLU A 1 3.26 -59.20 42.61
N GLY A 2 4.04 -59.24 41.54
CA GLY A 2 5.20 -59.97 41.04
C GLY A 2 5.45 -59.33 39.66
N ASP A 3 6.61 -58.67 39.49
CA ASP A 3 7.65 -59.01 38.51
C ASP A 3 7.18 -59.14 37.03
N GLU A 4 7.67 -58.26 36.16
CA GLU A 4 8.56 -58.57 35.02
C GLU A 4 8.59 -57.43 33.95
N GLU A 5 9.74 -56.77 33.83
CA GLU A 5 10.35 -56.31 32.56
C GLU A 5 11.54 -57.26 32.26
N PRO A 6 12.28 -57.25 31.11
CA PRO A 6 12.20 -56.42 29.89
C PRO A 6 12.34 -57.22 28.56
N GLY A 7 12.31 -56.53 27.40
CA GLY A 7 12.70 -57.10 26.10
C GLY A 7 13.29 -56.05 25.15
N THR A 8 14.59 -56.17 24.90
CA THR A 8 15.51 -55.32 24.11
C THR A 8 15.49 -55.60 22.59
N GLY A 9 15.80 -54.60 21.75
CA GLY A 9 16.10 -54.81 20.32
C GLY A 9 16.69 -53.57 19.60
N GLU A 10 18.03 -53.52 19.57
CA GLU A 10 18.97 -53.08 18.51
C GLU A 10 18.89 -51.66 17.85
N GLU A 11 19.90 -50.84 18.18
CA GLU A 11 20.64 -49.95 17.26
C GLU A 11 22.03 -50.60 16.98
N PRO A 12 22.84 -50.27 15.93
CA PRO A 12 22.95 -48.95 15.28
C PRO A 12 23.19 -48.96 13.74
N GLY A 13 23.17 -47.77 13.13
CA GLY A 13 23.70 -47.53 11.79
C GLY A 13 24.09 -46.05 11.62
N GLU A 14 25.32 -45.72 11.97
CA GLU A 14 25.96 -44.44 11.68
C GLU A 14 26.22 -44.29 10.18
N GLY A 15 25.89 -43.12 9.63
CA GLY A 15 26.25 -42.71 8.28
C GLY A 15 26.93 -41.35 8.36
N ASP A 16 28.26 -41.37 8.46
CA ASP A 16 29.14 -40.24 8.26
C ASP A 16 29.21 -39.92 6.76
N ASP A 17 28.87 -38.70 6.35
CA ASP A 17 29.26 -38.16 5.04
C ASP A 17 29.44 -36.64 5.11
N GLU A 18 30.70 -36.23 5.34
CA GLU A 18 31.25 -34.90 5.05
C GLU A 18 32.73 -35.09 4.66
N PRO A 19 33.37 -34.17 3.90
CA PRO A 19 33.03 -33.67 2.58
C PRO A 19 34.18 -33.91 1.58
N GLY A 20 33.87 -34.10 0.30
CA GLY A 20 34.88 -34.20 -0.77
C GLY A 20 35.32 -32.83 -1.27
N THR A 21 36.57 -32.45 -0.98
CA THR A 21 37.32 -31.38 -1.67
C THR A 21 37.82 -31.89 -3.03
N GLY A 22 37.49 -31.17 -4.10
CA GLY A 22 38.00 -31.40 -5.46
C GLY A 22 38.57 -30.12 -6.03
N GLU A 23 39.77 -30.22 -6.59
CA GLU A 23 40.73 -29.16 -6.89
C GLU A 23 40.44 -28.41 -8.21
N GLU A 24 40.79 -27.12 -8.27
CA GLU A 24 41.22 -26.43 -9.50
C GLU A 24 42.59 -26.97 -9.93
N PRO A 25 42.89 -27.17 -11.24
CA PRO A 25 43.45 -26.06 -12.04
C PRO A 25 43.21 -26.12 -13.56
N GLY A 26 43.43 -24.99 -14.24
CA GLY A 26 43.64 -24.93 -15.69
C GLY A 26 43.84 -23.52 -16.24
N GLU A 27 45.08 -23.02 -16.16
CA GLU A 27 45.54 -21.85 -16.93
C GLU A 27 45.50 -22.16 -18.44
N GLY A 28 44.98 -21.21 -19.22
CA GLY A 28 45.00 -21.24 -20.68
C GLY A 28 45.49 -19.89 -21.20
N ASP A 29 46.80 -19.80 -21.43
CA ASP A 29 47.46 -18.73 -22.18
C ASP A 29 47.19 -18.93 -23.68
N GLU A 30 46.40 -18.06 -24.32
CA GLU A 30 46.44 -17.88 -25.78
C GLU A 30 46.20 -16.41 -26.18
N GLU A 31 47.29 -15.70 -26.46
CA GLU A 31 47.45 -14.61 -27.45
C GLU A 31 48.74 -14.98 -28.21
N PRO A 32 48.88 -14.79 -29.55
CA PRO A 32 48.42 -13.58 -30.26
C PRO A 32 47.93 -13.81 -31.72
N GLY A 33 47.31 -12.77 -32.30
CA GLY A 33 47.05 -12.70 -33.74
C GLY A 33 46.71 -11.30 -34.25
N THR A 34 47.68 -10.65 -34.88
CA THR A 34 47.59 -9.36 -35.60
C THR A 34 46.91 -9.47 -36.97
N GLY A 35 46.10 -8.48 -37.35
CA GLY A 35 45.67 -8.22 -38.74
C GLY A 35 44.70 -7.02 -38.81
N GLU A 36 45.23 -5.81 -39.02
CA GLU A 36 45.10 -5.01 -40.27
C GLU A 36 43.72 -4.37 -40.51
N GLU A 37 43.61 -3.08 -40.20
CA GLU A 37 42.80 -2.08 -40.95
C GLU A 37 43.52 -1.77 -42.29
N PRO A 38 42.85 -1.38 -43.41
CA PRO A 38 41.95 -0.22 -43.46
C PRO A 38 40.82 -0.25 -44.53
N GLY A 39 39.96 0.77 -44.49
CA GLY A 39 39.05 1.10 -45.59
C GLY A 39 38.32 2.43 -45.38
N GLU A 40 38.97 3.53 -45.76
CA GLU A 40 38.36 4.85 -45.94
C GLU A 40 37.29 4.81 -47.06
N GLY A 41 36.17 5.47 -46.83
CA GLY A 41 35.10 5.67 -47.79
C GLY A 41 34.48 7.05 -47.57
N ASP A 42 35.20 8.06 -48.03
CA ASP A 42 34.65 9.39 -48.30
C ASP A 42 33.68 9.30 -49.49
N GLU A 43 32.47 9.85 -49.36
CA GLU A 43 31.81 10.60 -50.45
C GLU A 43 30.63 11.41 -49.89
N GLU A 44 30.76 12.73 -49.99
CA GLU A 44 29.82 13.80 -49.65
C GLU A 44 28.66 13.92 -50.69
N PRO A 45 27.56 14.64 -50.36
CA PRO A 45 26.26 14.53 -51.02
C PRO A 45 26.05 15.51 -52.20
N GLY A 46 25.15 15.15 -53.12
CA GLY A 46 24.80 15.95 -54.31
C GLY A 46 23.30 16.05 -54.57
N THR A 47 22.85 17.29 -54.73
CA THR A 47 21.51 17.88 -54.88
C THR A 47 20.71 17.51 -56.15
N GLY A 48 19.37 17.61 -56.06
CA GLY A 48 18.45 17.79 -57.21
C GLY A 48 16.97 17.74 -56.77
N GLU A 49 16.35 18.87 -56.45
CA GLU A 49 15.38 19.63 -57.29
C GLU A 49 13.97 18.98 -57.41
N GLU A 50 13.00 19.56 -56.71
CA GLU A 50 11.58 19.67 -57.12
C GLU A 50 11.40 20.94 -58.00
N PRO A 51 10.32 21.15 -58.80
CA PRO A 51 8.95 20.62 -58.64
C PRO A 51 8.21 20.22 -59.94
N GLY A 52 7.10 19.49 -59.79
CA GLY A 52 6.06 19.36 -60.81
C GLY A 52 4.71 19.82 -60.25
N GLU A 53 4.22 20.98 -60.71
CA GLU A 53 2.89 21.51 -60.40
C GLU A 53 1.79 20.60 -60.97
N GLY A 54 0.80 20.31 -60.15
CA GLY A 54 -0.43 19.62 -60.51
C GLY A 54 -1.52 20.00 -59.53
N ASP A 55 -2.26 21.06 -59.88
CA ASP A 55 -3.47 21.50 -59.21
C ASP A 55 -4.53 20.38 -59.17
N GLU A 56 -5.17 20.17 -58.01
CA GLU A 56 -6.63 19.98 -57.86
C GLU A 56 -7.00 19.68 -56.38
N GLU A 57 -7.51 20.70 -55.70
CA GLU A 57 -8.42 20.60 -54.53
C GLU A 57 -9.85 20.86 -55.05
N PRO A 58 -10.97 20.40 -54.40
CA PRO A 58 -11.05 19.96 -53.00
C PRO A 58 -11.92 18.71 -52.75
N GLY A 59 -11.73 18.09 -51.59
CA GLY A 59 -12.61 17.04 -51.08
C GLY A 59 -12.51 16.88 -49.57
N THR A 60 -13.40 17.56 -48.85
CA THR A 60 -13.58 17.46 -47.39
C THR A 60 -13.78 16.02 -46.92
N GLY A 61 -12.86 15.52 -46.09
CA GLY A 61 -13.03 14.32 -45.29
C GLY A 61 -12.29 14.51 -43.97
N GLU A 62 -13.05 14.64 -42.88
CA GLU A 62 -12.50 14.66 -41.53
C GLU A 62 -11.87 13.28 -41.23
N GLU A 63 -10.57 13.25 -40.93
CA GLU A 63 -9.91 12.11 -40.30
C GLU A 63 -10.42 11.97 -38.85
N PRO A 64 -10.80 10.75 -38.41
CA PRO A 64 -10.73 10.39 -37.01
C PRO A 64 -9.27 10.09 -36.68
N GLY A 65 -8.69 10.86 -35.74
CA GLY A 65 -7.32 10.67 -35.27
C GLY A 65 -7.06 9.23 -34.83
N GLU A 66 -6.00 8.65 -35.40
CA GLU A 66 -5.39 7.43 -34.91
C GLU A 66 -4.98 7.65 -33.45
N GLY A 67 -5.44 6.77 -32.57
CA GLY A 67 -5.03 6.75 -31.18
C GLY A 67 -3.57 6.34 -31.10
N ASP A 68 -2.81 7.04 -30.26
CA ASP A 68 -1.49 6.63 -29.83
C ASP A 68 -1.58 5.24 -29.17
N GLU A 69 -1.32 4.19 -29.94
CA GLU A 69 -0.95 2.89 -29.40
C GLU A 69 0.48 3.02 -28.85
N GLU A 70 0.61 3.37 -27.56
CA GLU A 70 1.90 3.26 -26.88
C GLU A 70 2.32 1.79 -26.80
N ASP A 71 3.42 1.48 -27.49
CA ASP A 71 4.17 0.23 -27.48
C ASP A 71 4.48 -0.24 -26.04
N PRO A 72 4.07 -1.45 -25.62
CA PRO A 72 4.27 -1.94 -24.24
C PRO A 72 5.73 -2.33 -23.93
N GLY A 73 6.69 -2.03 -24.81
CA GLY A 73 8.07 -2.49 -24.71
C GLY A 73 9.09 -1.54 -24.07
N LYS A 74 8.74 -0.30 -23.71
CA LYS A 74 9.72 0.64 -23.13
C LYS A 74 9.73 0.56 -21.61
N GLY A 75 10.70 -0.18 -21.07
CA GLY A 75 10.91 -0.30 -19.62
C GLY A 75 10.93 1.07 -18.93
N GLN A 76 9.87 1.35 -18.18
CA GLN A 76 9.72 2.54 -17.36
C GLN A 76 10.81 2.54 -16.28
N GLN A 77 11.53 3.65 -16.20
CA GLN A 77 12.67 3.79 -15.30
C GLN A 77 12.22 4.39 -13.96
N ALA A 78 13.05 4.18 -12.94
CA ALA A 78 12.87 4.74 -11.60
C ALA A 78 12.66 6.27 -11.67
N GLY A 79 11.41 6.72 -11.49
CA GLY A 79 11.04 8.14 -11.54
C GLY A 79 9.72 8.41 -12.24
N ASP A 80 9.26 7.50 -13.09
CA ASP A 80 7.99 7.64 -13.80
C ASP A 80 6.79 7.37 -12.86
N ILE A 81 5.75 8.18 -13.01
CA ILE A 81 4.46 7.93 -12.35
C ILE A 81 3.70 6.95 -13.22
N ILE A 82 3.33 5.80 -12.66
CA ILE A 82 2.67 4.71 -13.38
C ILE A 82 1.16 4.77 -13.11
N ASP A 83 0.33 4.59 -14.12
CA ASP A 83 -1.12 4.48 -13.92
C ASP A 83 -1.47 3.30 -12.99
N ASN A 84 -2.59 3.41 -12.26
CA ASN A 84 -3.13 2.31 -11.46
C ASN A 84 -3.72 1.19 -12.34
N ASN A 85 -2.83 0.51 -13.05
CA ASN A 85 -3.03 -0.73 -13.79
C ASN A 85 -2.23 -1.85 -13.07
N PRO A 86 -2.89 -2.92 -12.60
CA PRO A 86 -2.22 -3.99 -11.86
C PRO A 86 -1.04 -4.62 -12.59
N GLU A 87 -1.10 -4.77 -13.92
CA GLU A 87 -0.03 -5.42 -14.70
C GLU A 87 1.23 -4.55 -14.71
N LEU A 88 1.09 -3.26 -15.07
CA LEU A 88 2.18 -2.30 -15.12
C LEU A 88 2.84 -2.11 -13.75
N VAL A 89 2.03 -1.97 -12.70
CA VAL A 89 2.54 -1.77 -11.34
C VAL A 89 3.26 -3.02 -10.83
N VAL A 90 2.73 -4.21 -11.11
CA VAL A 90 3.37 -5.48 -10.73
C VAL A 90 4.70 -5.67 -11.48
N GLU A 91 4.76 -5.29 -12.76
CA GLU A 91 5.99 -5.31 -13.54
C GLU A 91 7.04 -4.36 -12.97
N ALA A 92 6.68 -3.12 -12.66
CA ALA A 92 7.58 -2.16 -12.03
C ALA A 92 8.12 -2.69 -10.68
N ILE A 93 7.27 -3.29 -9.85
CA ILE A 93 7.69 -3.93 -8.59
C ILE A 93 8.69 -5.08 -8.82
N LYS A 94 8.64 -5.77 -9.96
CA LYS A 94 9.60 -6.82 -10.33
C LYS A 94 10.93 -6.22 -10.76
N ASN A 95 10.89 -5.23 -11.64
CA ASN A 95 12.07 -4.71 -12.34
C ASN A 95 12.89 -3.71 -11.51
N GLU A 96 12.24 -3.00 -10.59
CA GLU A 96 12.90 -1.95 -9.81
C GLU A 96 14.03 -2.45 -8.90
N SER A 97 14.88 -1.53 -8.45
CA SER A 97 15.93 -1.86 -7.48
C SER A 97 15.38 -2.02 -6.06
N SER A 98 16.13 -2.69 -5.18
CA SER A 98 15.77 -2.70 -3.75
C SER A 98 15.90 -1.30 -3.15
N LYS A 99 15.04 -1.01 -2.16
CA LYS A 99 14.84 0.28 -1.48
C LYS A 99 14.22 1.38 -2.34
N SER A 100 13.78 1.05 -3.56
CA SER A 100 13.07 2.00 -4.42
C SER A 100 11.66 2.31 -3.92
N THR A 101 11.14 3.44 -4.37
CA THR A 101 9.73 3.81 -4.23
C THR A 101 9.11 3.90 -5.61
N ILE A 102 8.15 3.04 -5.90
CA ILE A 102 7.32 3.13 -7.09
C ILE A 102 6.18 4.11 -6.80
N VAL A 103 5.92 5.03 -7.73
CA VAL A 103 4.82 6.00 -7.61
C VAL A 103 3.72 5.63 -8.59
N VAL A 104 2.50 5.51 -8.09
CA VAL A 104 1.32 5.09 -8.85
C VAL A 104 0.27 6.20 -8.83
N ASP A 105 -0.23 6.63 -9.99
CA ASP A 105 -1.38 7.51 -10.10
C ASP A 105 -2.68 6.70 -9.96
N ALA A 106 -3.39 6.94 -8.86
CA ALA A 106 -4.70 6.35 -8.54
C ALA A 106 -5.81 7.41 -8.51
N SER A 107 -5.61 8.56 -9.16
CA SER A 107 -6.59 9.67 -9.20
C SER A 107 -7.85 9.31 -9.98
N SER A 108 -7.72 8.57 -11.08
CA SER A 108 -8.84 8.12 -11.93
C SER A 108 -9.52 6.85 -11.39
N ASN A 109 -8.74 5.95 -10.78
CA ASN A 109 -9.21 4.72 -10.16
C ASN A 109 -8.57 4.52 -8.80
N LYS A 110 -9.38 4.62 -7.73
CA LYS A 110 -8.93 4.49 -6.34
C LYS A 110 -8.94 3.06 -5.81
N LYS A 111 -9.36 2.08 -6.62
CA LYS A 111 -9.34 0.66 -6.25
C LYS A 111 -7.98 0.07 -6.62
N ILE A 112 -7.23 -0.34 -5.60
CA ILE A 112 -5.94 -1.01 -5.73
C ILE A 112 -6.17 -2.50 -5.66
N ASP A 113 -5.76 -3.21 -6.71
CA ASP A 113 -5.89 -4.66 -6.81
C ASP A 113 -4.94 -5.35 -5.81
N LYS A 114 -5.42 -6.43 -5.17
CA LYS A 114 -4.63 -7.26 -4.27
C LYS A 114 -3.33 -7.77 -4.89
N ALA A 115 -3.28 -7.99 -6.21
CA ALA A 115 -2.11 -8.50 -6.92
C ALA A 115 -0.89 -7.57 -6.77
N ILE A 116 -1.12 -6.27 -6.64
CA ILE A 116 -0.05 -5.29 -6.37
C ILE A 116 0.56 -5.55 -5.00
N PHE A 117 -0.26 -5.78 -3.97
CA PHE A 117 0.23 -6.11 -2.62
C PHE A 117 0.86 -7.51 -2.56
N GLU A 118 0.35 -8.48 -3.31
CA GLU A 118 0.96 -9.81 -3.46
C GLU A 118 2.37 -9.71 -4.07
N ALA A 119 2.53 -8.90 -5.11
CA ALA A 119 3.83 -8.66 -5.73
C ALA A 119 4.80 -7.91 -4.80
N LEU A 120 4.31 -6.91 -4.07
CA LEU A 120 5.11 -6.08 -3.17
C LEU A 120 5.57 -6.83 -1.90
N ARG A 121 4.80 -7.82 -1.45
CA ARG A 121 5.00 -8.50 -0.16
C ARG A 121 6.39 -9.10 -0.01
N GLY A 122 7.01 -8.81 1.14
CA GLY A 122 8.34 -9.31 1.51
C GLY A 122 9.51 -8.61 0.80
N ARG A 123 9.25 -7.71 -0.15
CA ARG A 123 10.29 -6.97 -0.86
C ARG A 123 10.69 -5.73 -0.10
N ASP A 124 11.98 -5.39 -0.13
CA ASP A 124 12.51 -4.13 0.40
C ASP A 124 12.17 -2.95 -0.51
N LYS A 125 10.91 -2.75 -0.86
CA LYS A 125 10.45 -1.67 -1.75
C LYS A 125 9.20 -1.03 -1.18
N SER A 126 8.91 0.18 -1.62
CA SER A 126 7.67 0.86 -1.30
C SER A 126 6.87 1.20 -2.55
N VAL A 127 5.55 1.23 -2.41
CA VAL A 127 4.65 1.77 -3.42
C VAL A 127 3.90 2.93 -2.79
N THR A 128 3.90 4.08 -3.46
CA THR A 128 3.15 5.28 -3.11
C THR A 128 2.03 5.48 -4.12
N PHE A 129 0.79 5.36 -3.69
CA PHE A 129 -0.38 5.66 -4.51
C PHE A 129 -0.79 7.11 -4.31
N LYS A 130 -0.96 7.86 -5.39
CA LYS A 130 -1.40 9.26 -5.37
C LYS A 130 -2.85 9.37 -5.81
N THR A 131 -3.65 10.14 -5.07
CA THR A 131 -5.00 10.55 -5.45
C THR A 131 -5.04 12.08 -5.53
N GLU A 132 -6.20 12.64 -5.84
CA GLU A 132 -6.38 14.10 -5.95
C GLU A 132 -6.06 14.87 -4.65
N ASN A 133 -6.19 14.22 -3.49
CA ASN A 133 -6.11 14.82 -2.17
C ASN A 133 -5.31 14.00 -1.15
N SER A 134 -4.69 12.89 -1.57
CA SER A 134 -3.91 12.05 -0.66
C SER A 134 -2.80 11.27 -1.33
N GLU A 135 -1.78 10.90 -0.57
CA GLU A 135 -0.74 9.96 -0.96
C GLU A 135 -0.67 8.84 0.09
N TRP A 136 -0.59 7.59 -0.36
CA TRP A 136 -0.57 6.40 0.48
C TRP A 136 0.65 5.56 0.18
N THR A 137 1.56 5.45 1.15
CA THR A 137 2.78 4.66 1.01
C THR A 137 2.70 3.38 1.83
N PHE A 138 2.94 2.25 1.17
CA PHE A 138 3.07 0.93 1.78
C PHE A 138 4.50 0.41 1.59
N ASN A 139 5.09 -0.18 2.63
CA ASN A 139 6.37 -0.89 2.53
C ASN A 139 6.15 -2.39 2.39
N GLY A 140 6.81 -3.02 1.42
CA GLY A 140 6.66 -4.44 1.13
C GLY A 140 7.07 -5.38 2.26
N LYS A 141 8.07 -5.01 3.06
CA LYS A 141 8.49 -5.79 4.23
C LYS A 141 7.42 -5.84 5.33
N ASP A 142 6.53 -4.85 5.36
CA ASP A 142 5.51 -4.73 6.40
C ASP A 142 4.17 -5.39 6.02
N ILE A 143 4.05 -5.94 4.81
CA ILE A 143 2.81 -6.56 4.32
C ILE A 143 2.54 -7.90 5.01
N LYS A 144 1.44 -7.93 5.77
CA LYS A 144 1.01 -9.08 6.58
C LYS A 144 -0.15 -9.84 5.93
N GLU A 145 -1.05 -9.12 5.28
CA GLU A 145 -2.23 -9.65 4.59
C GLU A 145 -2.36 -8.96 3.23
N VAL A 146 -2.99 -9.63 2.27
CA VAL A 146 -3.18 -9.11 0.90
C VAL A 146 -4.67 -9.08 0.60
N LYS A 147 -5.13 -7.97 0.03
CA LYS A 147 -6.52 -7.75 -0.39
C LYS A 147 -6.62 -6.48 -1.22
N ASP A 148 -7.77 -6.31 -1.86
CA ASP A 148 -8.11 -5.07 -2.56
C ASP A 148 -8.28 -3.93 -1.56
N ILE A 149 -7.88 -2.73 -1.95
CA ILE A 149 -7.97 -1.53 -1.12
C ILE A 149 -8.62 -0.40 -1.90
N ASP A 150 -9.58 0.28 -1.27
CA ASP A 150 -10.14 1.54 -1.75
C ASP A 150 -9.46 2.73 -1.06
N LEU A 151 -8.79 3.59 -1.83
CA LEU A 151 -8.08 4.76 -1.32
C LEU A 151 -8.97 5.98 -1.07
N THR A 152 -10.29 5.86 -1.24
CA THR A 152 -11.21 6.98 -1.06
C THR A 152 -11.18 7.52 0.36
N ILE A 153 -10.95 8.83 0.48
CA ILE A 153 -11.07 9.61 1.72
C ILE A 153 -12.09 10.73 1.48
N GLN A 154 -13.19 10.72 2.23
CA GLN A 154 -14.12 11.84 2.26
C GLN A 154 -13.68 12.81 3.35
N ILE A 155 -13.35 14.03 2.92
CA ILE A 155 -12.84 15.10 3.80
C ILE A 155 -13.92 16.16 3.88
N ALA A 156 -14.44 16.40 5.08
CA ALA A 156 -15.49 17.38 5.29
C ALA A 156 -15.45 17.97 6.70
N SER A 157 -16.04 19.16 6.86
CA SER A 157 -16.29 19.72 8.19
C SER A 157 -17.19 18.78 9.00
N LEU A 158 -17.16 18.87 10.32
CA LEU A 158 -18.08 18.13 11.18
C LEU A 158 -19.56 18.39 10.84
N LYS A 159 -19.89 19.58 10.33
CA LYS A 159 -21.25 19.94 9.93
C LYS A 159 -21.66 19.26 8.62
N ASP A 160 -20.73 19.11 7.67
CA ASP A 160 -21.05 18.71 6.29
C ASP A 160 -20.68 17.25 5.99
N THR A 161 -19.94 16.59 6.89
CA THR A 161 -19.62 15.16 6.73
C THR A 161 -20.88 14.30 6.64
N VAL A 162 -20.76 13.26 5.82
CA VAL A 162 -21.77 12.21 5.62
C VAL A 162 -21.40 10.90 6.34
N SER A 163 -20.34 10.92 7.16
CA SER A 163 -19.97 9.76 7.98
C SER A 163 -21.12 9.32 8.87
N ALA A 164 -21.30 8.00 8.98
CA ALA A 164 -22.26 7.39 9.90
C ALA A 164 -21.93 7.67 11.39
N ASN A 165 -20.69 8.06 11.69
CA ASN A 165 -20.24 8.38 13.04
C ASN A 165 -20.31 9.88 13.38
N LYS A 166 -20.81 10.73 12.47
CA LYS A 166 -20.91 12.18 12.63
C LYS A 166 -21.41 12.62 14.01
N ASP A 167 -22.59 12.16 14.42
CA ASP A 167 -23.22 12.58 15.69
C ASP A 167 -22.41 12.13 16.91
N ALA A 168 -21.80 10.95 16.82
CA ALA A 168 -20.98 10.41 17.89
C ALA A 168 -19.67 11.21 18.03
N ILE A 169 -19.02 11.55 16.91
CA ILE A 169 -17.84 12.42 16.89
C ILE A 169 -18.22 13.80 17.43
N ALA A 170 -19.31 14.40 16.95
CA ALA A 170 -19.78 15.72 17.37
C ALA A 170 -20.00 15.80 18.89
N LYS A 171 -20.64 14.77 19.46
CA LYS A 171 -20.84 14.65 20.91
C LYS A 171 -19.51 14.55 21.68
N LYS A 172 -18.53 13.80 21.15
CA LYS A 172 -17.21 13.62 21.80
C LYS A 172 -16.38 14.88 21.78
N VAL A 173 -16.36 15.59 20.65
CA VAL A 173 -15.61 16.82 20.50
C VAL A 173 -16.38 18.04 20.99
N LYS A 174 -17.57 17.88 21.58
CA LYS A 174 -18.44 18.98 22.06
C LYS A 174 -18.71 20.03 20.97
N ASN A 175 -18.87 19.57 19.73
CA ASN A 175 -19.03 20.42 18.53
C ASN A 175 -17.85 21.37 18.26
N GLU A 176 -16.66 21.07 18.74
CA GLU A 176 -15.44 21.75 18.28
C GLU A 176 -15.29 21.64 16.77
N ASP A 177 -14.70 22.69 16.19
CA ASP A 177 -14.45 22.79 14.77
C ASP A 177 -13.30 21.86 14.34
N VAL A 178 -13.68 20.64 13.95
CA VAL A 178 -12.79 19.58 13.47
C VAL A 178 -13.10 19.23 12.03
N LEU A 179 -12.08 18.75 11.32
CA LEU A 179 -12.22 18.17 9.98
C LEU A 179 -12.33 16.64 10.11
N VAL A 180 -13.37 16.04 9.55
CA VAL A 180 -13.58 14.59 9.57
C VAL A 180 -12.97 13.98 8.30
N LEU A 181 -12.14 12.95 8.48
CA LEU A 181 -11.53 12.16 7.43
C LEU A 181 -12.18 10.77 7.46
N SER A 182 -13.13 10.52 6.57
CA SER A 182 -13.86 9.24 6.49
C SER A 182 -13.23 8.38 5.41
N PHE A 183 -12.49 7.35 5.82
CA PHE A 183 -11.83 6.44 4.89
C PHE A 183 -12.77 5.34 4.43
N ALA A 184 -12.65 4.89 3.17
CA ALA A 184 -13.40 3.76 2.66
C ALA A 184 -13.21 2.51 3.52
N SER A 185 -14.25 1.69 3.64
CA SER A 185 -14.31 0.54 4.55
C SER A 185 -13.43 -0.63 4.10
N ASN A 186 -12.11 -0.49 4.27
CA ASN A 186 -11.16 -1.59 4.07
C ASN A 186 -10.95 -2.42 5.35
N GLY A 187 -11.32 -1.90 6.53
CA GLY A 187 -10.91 -2.50 7.80
C GLY A 187 -9.39 -2.39 7.99
N LYS A 188 -8.76 -3.42 8.55
CA LYS A 188 -7.29 -3.50 8.70
C LYS A 188 -6.58 -3.37 7.35
N LEU A 189 -5.44 -2.70 7.26
CA LEU A 189 -4.71 -2.51 6.02
C LEU A 189 -3.67 -3.63 5.78
N PRO A 190 -3.22 -3.85 4.52
CA PRO A 190 -2.20 -4.85 4.18
C PRO A 190 -0.91 -4.73 4.99
N ALA A 191 -0.52 -3.48 5.27
CA ALA A 191 0.57 -3.08 6.15
C ALA A 191 0.19 -1.78 6.86
N LYS A 192 1.03 -1.31 7.80
CA LYS A 192 0.93 0.07 8.28
C LYS A 192 1.22 1.00 7.10
N ALA A 193 0.26 1.84 6.74
CA ALA A 193 0.39 2.82 5.68
C ALA A 193 0.87 4.15 6.26
N THR A 194 1.74 4.85 5.54
CA THR A 194 1.97 6.28 5.75
C THR A 194 1.04 7.02 4.81
N VAL A 195 0.17 7.87 5.36
CA VAL A 195 -0.83 8.62 4.61
C VAL A 195 -0.53 10.10 4.73
N ARG A 196 -0.42 10.76 3.59
CA ARG A 196 -0.34 12.21 3.47
C ARG A 196 -1.71 12.69 2.95
N VAL A 197 -2.42 13.54 3.69
CA VAL A 197 -3.78 14.00 3.36
C VAL A 197 -3.82 15.51 3.26
N LYS A 198 -4.38 16.04 2.17
CA LYS A 198 -4.59 17.47 1.95
C LYS A 198 -5.77 17.93 2.78
N LEU A 199 -5.55 18.87 3.70
CA LEU A 199 -6.62 19.43 4.50
C LEU A 199 -7.36 20.52 3.71
N ASP A 200 -8.63 20.73 4.05
CA ASP A 200 -9.43 21.78 3.45
C ASP A 200 -8.80 23.16 3.72
N SER A 201 -8.57 23.93 2.65
CA SER A 201 -7.87 25.21 2.73
C SER A 201 -8.67 26.28 3.47
N THR A 202 -10.01 26.22 3.40
CA THR A 202 -10.90 27.14 4.11
C THR A 202 -10.86 26.87 5.61
N TRP A 203 -10.93 25.59 6.00
CA TRP A 203 -10.78 25.17 7.39
C TRP A 203 -9.42 25.59 7.95
N LEU A 204 -8.34 25.41 7.17
CA LEU A 204 -6.97 25.76 7.58
C LEU A 204 -6.69 27.26 7.72
N ALA A 205 -7.47 28.14 7.08
CA ALA A 205 -7.16 29.57 6.97
C ALA A 205 -6.92 30.27 8.31
N ASN A 206 -7.58 29.81 9.38
CA ASN A 206 -7.50 30.40 10.72
C ASN A 206 -6.95 29.44 11.78
N LYS A 207 -6.18 28.41 11.37
CA LYS A 207 -5.69 27.33 12.25
C LYS A 207 -4.20 27.44 12.52
N ASP A 208 -3.75 26.88 13.63
CA ASP A 208 -2.32 26.70 13.90
C ASP A 208 -1.76 25.53 13.07
N LYS A 209 -1.15 25.89 11.93
CA LYS A 209 -0.54 24.93 10.98
C LYS A 209 0.65 24.16 11.54
N ASN A 210 1.16 24.49 12.72
CA ASN A 210 2.26 23.75 13.36
C ASN A 210 1.79 22.84 14.52
N ASN A 211 0.51 22.91 14.88
CA ASN A 211 -0.06 22.17 16.00
C ASN A 211 -1.32 21.42 15.58
N ILE A 212 -1.21 20.57 14.56
CA ILE A 212 -2.31 19.71 14.12
C ILE A 212 -2.29 18.36 14.86
N PHE A 213 -3.46 17.89 15.25
CA PHE A 213 -3.66 16.63 15.96
C PHE A 213 -4.64 15.76 15.17
N VAL A 214 -4.34 14.46 15.10
CA VAL A 214 -5.19 13.47 14.45
C VAL A 214 -5.68 12.49 15.51
N TYR A 215 -6.98 12.23 15.49
CA TYR A 215 -7.64 11.28 16.37
C TYR A 215 -8.41 10.25 15.54
N TYR A 216 -8.41 9.01 16.01
CA TYR A 216 -9.24 7.94 15.51
C TYR A 216 -10.52 7.85 16.34
N TYR A 217 -11.69 7.80 15.70
CA TYR A 217 -12.93 7.44 16.39
C TYR A 217 -13.19 5.94 16.25
N ASN A 218 -13.09 5.21 17.36
CA ASN A 218 -13.37 3.79 17.42
C ASN A 218 -14.88 3.54 17.56
N PRO A 219 -15.57 3.03 16.50
CA PRO A 219 -17.01 2.82 16.55
C PRO A 219 -17.41 1.64 17.45
N GLU A 220 -16.50 0.71 17.77
CA GLU A 220 -16.76 -0.41 18.66
C GLU A 220 -16.75 0.04 20.12
N THR A 221 -15.69 0.73 20.52
CA THR A 221 -15.51 1.18 21.92
C THR A 221 -16.16 2.53 22.21
N LYS A 222 -16.62 3.24 21.17
CA LYS A 222 -17.16 4.60 21.24
C LYS A 222 -16.17 5.60 21.86
N LYS A 223 -14.86 5.39 21.63
CA LYS A 223 -13.76 6.23 22.15
C LYS A 223 -13.05 6.95 21.02
N ALA A 224 -12.44 8.09 21.35
CA ALA A 224 -11.50 8.76 20.48
C ALA A 224 -10.07 8.49 20.97
N GLU A 225 -9.20 8.07 20.07
CA GLU A 225 -7.83 7.63 20.34
C GLU A 225 -6.85 8.55 19.63
N VAL A 226 -5.74 8.90 20.27
CA VAL A 226 -4.77 9.80 19.64
C VAL A 226 -3.92 9.03 18.64
N VAL A 227 -3.85 9.53 17.41
CA VAL A 227 -3.07 8.93 16.31
C VAL A 227 -1.78 9.71 16.10
N ALA A 228 -1.88 11.05 16.03
CA ALA A 228 -0.74 11.92 15.84
C ALA A 228 -0.91 13.24 16.60
N LYS A 229 0.21 13.82 17.03
CA LYS A 229 0.24 15.07 17.81
C LYS A 229 1.21 16.04 17.17
N LYS A 230 0.85 17.33 17.20
CA LYS A 230 1.72 18.45 16.76
C LYS A 230 2.32 18.24 15.37
N LEU A 231 1.49 17.78 14.44
CA LEU A 231 1.86 17.71 13.04
C LEU A 231 1.96 19.13 12.47
N LYS A 232 2.92 19.29 11.57
CA LYS A 232 3.08 20.49 10.76
C LYS A 232 2.38 20.26 9.42
N VAL A 233 1.55 21.22 9.01
CA VAL A 233 1.01 21.32 7.65
C VAL A 233 2.12 21.83 6.75
N ASP A 234 2.37 21.15 5.63
CA ASP A 234 3.34 21.60 4.64
C ASP A 234 2.80 22.74 3.76
N GLU A 235 3.64 23.21 2.84
CA GLU A 235 3.34 24.34 1.95
C GLU A 235 2.16 24.06 1.02
N GLU A 236 1.89 22.78 0.73
CA GLU A 236 0.81 22.33 -0.14
C GLU A 236 -0.50 22.05 0.62
N GLY A 237 -0.48 22.17 1.96
CA GLY A 237 -1.66 21.96 2.80
C GLY A 237 -1.84 20.54 3.32
N TYR A 238 -0.82 19.68 3.22
CA TYR A 238 -0.91 18.29 3.67
C TYR A 238 -0.39 18.11 5.10
N ILE A 239 -0.96 17.11 5.76
CA ILE A 239 -0.38 16.49 6.96
C ILE A 239 -0.05 15.04 6.67
N GLN A 240 0.94 14.49 7.36
CA GLN A 240 1.34 13.09 7.23
C GLN A 240 1.22 12.35 8.57
N PHE A 241 0.63 11.17 8.56
CA PHE A 241 0.50 10.29 9.72
C PHE A 241 0.41 8.83 9.28
N ALA A 242 0.56 7.90 10.22
CA ALA A 242 0.49 6.47 9.92
C ALA A 242 -0.80 5.85 10.43
N ILE A 243 -1.38 4.92 9.65
CA ILE A 243 -2.57 4.15 10.01
C ILE A 243 -2.35 2.67 9.69
N ASP A 244 -3.03 1.78 10.42
CA ASP A 244 -3.03 0.34 10.18
C ASP A 244 -4.43 -0.21 9.83
N HIS A 245 -5.44 0.67 9.77
CA HIS A 245 -6.81 0.36 9.40
C HIS A 245 -7.51 1.61 8.87
N ASN A 246 -8.58 1.41 8.10
CA ASN A 246 -9.48 2.47 7.67
C ASN A 246 -10.67 2.60 8.61
N SER A 247 -11.01 3.85 8.92
CA SER A 247 -12.18 4.22 9.71
C SER A 247 -12.43 5.72 9.59
N ASP A 248 -13.18 6.29 10.53
CA ASP A 248 -13.30 7.73 10.67
C ASP A 248 -12.22 8.27 11.60
N PHE A 249 -11.47 9.23 11.08
CA PHE A 249 -10.52 10.04 11.82
C PHE A 249 -11.03 11.47 11.86
N PHE A 250 -10.50 12.27 12.77
CA PHE A 250 -10.76 13.69 12.78
C PHE A 250 -9.53 14.50 13.19
N VAL A 251 -9.44 15.68 12.62
CA VAL A 251 -8.30 16.59 12.72
C VAL A 251 -8.70 17.82 13.54
N ALA A 252 -7.85 18.20 14.49
CA ALA A 252 -8.02 19.41 15.30
C ALA A 252 -6.74 20.24 15.31
N ASP A 253 -6.89 21.55 15.52
CA ASP A 253 -5.80 22.53 15.66
C ASP A 253 -5.34 22.73 17.11
N LYS A 254 -5.80 21.85 18.01
CA LYS A 254 -5.43 21.85 19.43
C LYS A 254 -5.48 20.44 20.02
N ASP A 255 -4.77 20.26 21.12
CA ASP A 255 -4.82 19.03 21.90
C ASP A 255 -6.16 18.96 22.68
N LEU A 256 -7.09 18.16 22.16
CA LEU A 256 -8.41 17.96 22.74
C LEU A 256 -8.36 17.20 24.07
N VAL A 257 -7.29 16.43 24.32
CA VAL A 257 -7.06 15.76 25.60
C VAL A 257 -6.57 16.78 26.63
N ALA A 258 -5.61 17.63 26.28
CA ALA A 258 -5.13 18.70 27.14
C ALA A 258 -6.24 19.73 27.45
N ALA A 259 -7.11 20.01 26.46
CA ALA A 259 -8.29 20.85 26.61
C ALA A 259 -9.42 20.20 27.44
N LYS A 260 -9.25 18.95 27.91
CA LYS A 260 -10.26 18.18 28.67
C LYS A 260 -11.59 18.00 27.92
N ILE A 261 -11.51 17.96 26.59
CA ILE A 261 -12.63 17.65 25.69
C ILE A 261 -12.70 16.14 25.51
N LEU A 262 -11.56 15.52 25.20
CA LEU A 262 -11.40 14.07 25.14
C LEU A 262 -10.74 13.54 26.43
N PRO A 263 -11.07 12.31 26.85
CA PRO A 263 -10.38 11.67 27.98
C PRO A 263 -8.93 11.32 27.60
N LYS A 264 -8.07 11.17 28.60
CA LYS A 264 -6.74 10.57 28.40
C LYS A 264 -6.91 9.11 27.97
N THR A 265 -6.48 8.78 26.76
CA THR A 265 -6.38 7.40 26.27
C THR A 265 -4.94 6.91 26.45
N GLY A 266 -4.76 5.71 27.00
CA GLY A 266 -3.43 5.17 27.37
C GLY A 266 -3.24 4.68 28.81
N SER A 267 -4.28 4.66 29.67
CA SER A 267 -4.26 3.68 30.77
C SER A 267 -4.44 2.28 30.17
N PRO A 268 -3.76 1.22 30.65
CA PRO A 268 -3.99 -0.12 30.15
C PRO A 268 -5.46 -0.44 30.38
N VAL A 269 -6.25 -0.39 29.31
CA VAL A 269 -7.61 -0.89 29.33
C VAL A 269 -7.45 -2.39 29.24
N ASP A 270 -7.37 -2.97 30.43
CA ASP A 270 -7.64 -4.37 30.77
C ASP A 270 -7.59 -5.35 29.59
N THR A 271 -6.45 -6.03 29.47
CA THR A 271 -6.20 -7.13 28.53
C THR A 271 -7.24 -8.27 28.62
N GLN A 272 -8.14 -8.24 29.63
CA GLN A 272 -9.30 -9.13 29.75
C GLN A 272 -10.36 -8.95 28.63
N ILE A 273 -10.44 -7.80 27.95
CA ILE A 273 -11.44 -7.59 26.88
C ILE A 273 -10.95 -8.12 25.52
N LEU A 274 -9.62 -8.16 25.31
CA LEU A 274 -9.04 -8.69 24.07
C LEU A 274 -9.16 -10.22 23.97
N SER A 275 -9.38 -10.92 25.08
CA SER A 275 -9.58 -12.38 25.13
C SER A 275 -11.00 -12.83 24.77
N LEU A 276 -11.99 -11.92 24.72
CA LEU A 276 -13.39 -12.27 24.48
C LEU A 276 -13.77 -12.29 22.99
N LEU A 277 -13.10 -11.51 22.13
CA LEU A 277 -13.35 -11.54 20.68
C LEU A 277 -12.76 -12.78 19.99
N GLY A 278 -11.80 -13.46 20.63
CA GLY A 278 -11.25 -14.75 20.17
C GLY A 278 -12.08 -15.99 20.53
N LEU A 279 -13.17 -15.86 21.29
CA LEU A 279 -13.95 -16.99 21.81
C LEU A 279 -15.41 -17.08 21.31
N LEU A 280 -15.93 -16.04 20.66
CA LEU A 280 -17.31 -16.09 20.14
C LEU A 280 -17.46 -16.95 18.86
N ALA A 281 -16.35 -17.29 18.20
CA ALA A 281 -16.34 -18.17 17.02
C ALA A 281 -16.36 -19.68 17.37
N MET A 282 -16.18 -20.09 18.64
CA MET A 282 -16.22 -21.51 19.02
C MET A 282 -17.55 -21.95 19.68
N ALA A 283 -18.37 -21.03 20.18
CA ALA A 283 -19.62 -21.39 20.85
C ALA A 283 -20.73 -21.80 19.85
N THR A 284 -20.72 -21.30 18.61
CA THR A 284 -21.69 -21.72 17.57
C THR A 284 -21.30 -23.06 16.93
N GLY A 285 -20.01 -23.40 16.86
CA GLY A 285 -19.54 -24.69 16.32
C GLY A 285 -19.90 -25.90 17.21
N LEU A 286 -19.84 -25.74 18.53
CA LEU A 286 -20.14 -26.85 19.47
C LEU A 286 -21.64 -27.17 19.58
N VAL A 287 -22.53 -26.18 19.41
CA VAL A 287 -23.99 -26.40 19.45
C VAL A 287 -24.48 -27.18 18.21
N VAL A 288 -23.86 -27.00 17.05
CA VAL A 288 -24.22 -27.75 15.82
C VAL A 288 -23.78 -29.23 15.89
N ILE A 289 -22.67 -29.54 16.58
CA ILE A 289 -22.22 -30.94 16.74
C ILE A 289 -23.07 -31.70 17.77
N PHE A 290 -23.52 -31.07 18.85
CA PHE A 290 -24.35 -31.75 19.86
C PHE A 290 -25.80 -31.98 19.43
N THR A 291 -26.35 -31.14 18.56
CA THR A 291 -27.75 -31.29 18.11
C THR A 291 -27.93 -32.37 17.03
N LYS A 292 -26.87 -32.77 16.31
CA LYS A 292 -26.96 -33.88 15.34
C LYS A 292 -26.86 -35.28 15.96
N ARG A 293 -26.17 -35.47 17.09
CA ARG A 293 -26.09 -36.81 17.73
C ARG A 293 -27.38 -37.25 18.42
N LYS A 294 -28.29 -36.34 18.78
CA LYS A 294 -29.52 -36.69 19.53
C LYS A 294 -30.71 -37.08 18.64
N LYS A 295 -30.59 -37.01 17.31
CA LYS A 295 -31.68 -37.36 16.37
C LYS A 295 -31.55 -38.75 15.72
N PHE A 296 -30.55 -39.56 16.09
CA PHE A 296 -30.39 -40.92 15.55
C PHE A 296 -30.71 -42.08 16.51
N ASN A 297 -31.12 -41.81 17.76
CA ASN A 297 -31.63 -42.85 18.65
C ASN A 297 -33.02 -42.47 19.19
N LYS A 298 -34.06 -42.69 18.38
CA LYS A 298 -35.35 -43.18 18.86
C LYS A 298 -36.12 -43.83 17.71
#